data_AF-A0A1W2F9Y1-F1
#
_entry.id   AF-A0A1W2F9Y1-F1
#
_cell.length_a   1.000
_cell.length_b   1.000
_cell.length_c   1.000
_cell.angle_alpha   90.00
_cell.angle_beta   90.00
_cell.angle_gamma   90.00
#
_symmetry.space_group_name_H-M   'P 1'
#
loop_
_entity.id
_entity.type
_entity.pdbx_description
1 polymer ?
#
loop_
_entity_poly.entity_id
_entity_poly.type
_entity_poly.pdbx_seq_one_letter_code
_entity_poly.pdbx_strand_id
1 'polypeptide(L)'
;AERVNGILKAEFDLYGAQTGLRETTRKIRDNIQTYNQIRPHASCDYLTPEQAHLKHGELKKRWKPKKYKLEKNTTCIAQSEIANLGV
;
A
#
# COMPACT_ATOMS: atom_id res chain seq x y z
N ALA A 1 0.05 -3.21 -2.51
CA ALA A 1 -0.71 -4.45 -2.24
C ALA A 1 0.20 -5.59 -1.74
N GLU A 2 1.40 -5.77 -2.28
CA GLU A 2 2.27 -6.94 -2.00
C GLU A 2 2.57 -7.20 -0.52
N ARG A 3 2.79 -6.14 0.27
CA ARG A 3 3.07 -6.27 1.72
C ARG A 3 1.93 -6.94 2.49
N VAL A 4 0.68 -6.66 2.13
CA VAL A 4 -0.50 -7.27 2.77
C VAL A 4 -0.53 -8.77 2.45
N ASN A 5 -0.27 -9.14 1.19
CA ASN A 5 -0.24 -10.54 0.77
C ASN A 5 0.87 -11.33 1.47
N GLY A 6 2.06 -10.74 1.63
CA GLY A 6 3.16 -11.38 2.36
C GLY A 6 2.79 -11.65 3.82
N ILE A 7 2.16 -10.69 4.48
CA ILE A 7 1.69 -10.82 5.86
C ILE A 7 0.61 -11.90 5.98
N LEU A 8 -0.41 -11.86 5.12
CA LEU A 8 -1.51 -12.82 5.15
C LEU A 8 -1.00 -14.25 4.93
N LYS A 9 0.00 -14.44 4.07
CA LYS A 9 0.62 -15.74 3.83
C LYS A 9 1.45 -16.22 5.02
N ALA A 10 2.25 -15.33 5.61
CA ALA A 10 3.13 -15.61 6.74
C ALA A 10 2.39 -15.98 8.03
N GLU A 11 1.36 -15.23 8.38
CA GLU A 11 0.75 -15.35 9.72
C GLU A 11 -0.40 -16.34 9.80
N PHE A 12 -1.00 -16.68 8.66
CA PHE A 12 -2.20 -17.51 8.65
C PHE A 12 -2.00 -18.87 7.97
N ASP A 13 -0.75 -19.32 7.87
CA ASP A 13 -0.39 -20.64 7.37
C ASP A 13 -1.10 -20.97 6.05
N LEU A 14 -1.01 -20.03 5.10
CA LEU A 14 -1.53 -20.19 3.74
C LEU A 14 -0.48 -20.76 2.77
N TYR A 15 0.70 -21.14 3.28
CA TYR A 15 1.74 -21.81 2.51
C TYR A 15 1.44 -23.30 2.31
N GLY A 16 0.64 -23.91 3.20
CA GLY A 16 0.20 -25.30 3.09
C GLY A 16 -1.10 -25.45 2.30
N ALA A 17 -1.19 -26.52 1.49
CA ALA A 17 -2.44 -26.91 0.86
C ALA A 17 -3.46 -27.28 1.96
N GLN A 18 -4.58 -26.56 2.01
CA GLN A 18 -5.69 -26.91 2.89
C GLN A 18 -6.59 -27.95 2.20
N THR A 19 -7.28 -28.76 2.99
CA THR A 19 -8.15 -29.84 2.53
C THR A 19 -9.42 -29.26 1.88
N GLY A 20 -9.31 -28.85 0.61
CA GLY A 20 -10.43 -28.46 -0.25
C GLY A 20 -10.66 -26.95 -0.40
N LEU A 21 -11.29 -26.58 -1.52
CA LEU A 21 -11.56 -25.19 -1.90
C LEU A 21 -12.41 -24.45 -0.86
N ARG A 22 -13.48 -25.07 -0.36
CA ARG A 22 -14.42 -24.44 0.58
C ARG A 22 -13.75 -24.03 1.90
N GLU A 23 -12.97 -24.94 2.49
CA GLU A 23 -12.24 -24.67 3.73
C GLU A 23 -11.15 -23.63 3.52
N THR A 24 -10.45 -23.69 2.38
CA THR A 24 -9.47 -22.66 1.99
C THR A 24 -10.12 -21.28 1.90
N THR A 25 -11.26 -21.17 1.22
CA THR A 25 -11.99 -19.90 1.09
C THR A 25 -12.45 -19.38 2.44
N ARG A 26 -12.98 -20.24 3.32
CA ARG A 26 -13.38 -19.85 4.68
C ARG A 26 -12.17 -19.32 5.46
N LYS A 27 -11.06 -20.06 5.47
CA LYS A 27 -9.82 -19.66 6.16
C LYS A 27 -9.33 -18.31 5.66
N ILE A 28 -9.23 -18.12 4.34
CA ILE A 28 -8.81 -16.84 3.74
C ILE A 28 -9.72 -15.69 4.20
N ARG A 29 -11.04 -15.88 4.18
CA ARG A 29 -11.98 -14.84 4.61
C ARG A 29 -11.78 -14.48 6.08
N ASP A 30 -11.66 -15.48 6.95
CA ASP A 30 -11.50 -15.28 8.39
C ASP A 30 -10.14 -14.60 8.69
N ASN A 31 -9.11 -14.92 7.91
CA ASN A 31 -7.79 -14.27 7.99
C ASN A 31 -7.84 -12.80 7.57
N ILE A 32 -8.54 -12.48 6.47
CA ILE A 32 -8.73 -11.10 6.00
C ILE A 32 -9.47 -10.30 7.07
N GLN A 33 -10.52 -10.87 7.66
CA GLN A 33 -11.27 -10.22 8.73
C GLN A 33 -10.37 -9.96 9.95
N THR A 34 -9.59 -10.95 10.37
CA THR A 34 -8.65 -10.82 11.48
C THR A 34 -7.62 -9.72 11.23
N TYR A 35 -7.05 -9.67 10.01
CA TYR A 35 -6.12 -8.62 9.62
C TYR A 35 -6.75 -7.23 9.72
N ASN A 36 -7.99 -7.06 9.25
CA ASN A 36 -8.66 -5.77 9.22
C ASN A 36 -9.09 -5.29 10.62
N GLN A 37 -9.50 -6.21 11.50
CA GLN A 37 -10.17 -5.88 12.76
C GLN A 37 -9.26 -5.94 13.99
N ILE A 38 -8.27 -6.84 14.00
CA ILE A 38 -7.50 -7.15 15.21
C ILE A 38 -6.07 -6.64 15.11
N ARG A 39 -5.49 -6.57 13.90
CA ARG A 39 -4.06 -6.27 13.73
C ARG A 39 -3.74 -4.78 13.96
N PRO A 40 -3.00 -4.41 15.02
CA PRO A 40 -2.58 -3.03 15.21
C PRO A 40 -1.38 -2.70 14.32
N HIS A 41 -1.45 -1.58 13.60
CA HIS A 41 -0.34 -1.09 12.77
C HIS A 41 0.40 0.05 13.45
N ALA A 42 1.68 -0.14 13.80
CA ALA A 42 2.52 0.91 14.41
C ALA A 42 2.66 2.18 13.54
N SER A 43 2.58 2.03 12.21
CA SER A 43 2.55 3.17 11.28
C SER A 43 1.27 4.00 11.36
N CYS A 44 0.19 3.41 11.86
CA CYS A 44 -1.14 4.02 12.00
C CYS A 44 -1.49 4.21 13.48
N ASP A 45 -0.51 4.59 14.32
CA ASP A 45 -0.73 4.79 15.77
C ASP A 45 -1.31 3.57 16.50
N TYR A 46 -0.93 2.36 16.07
CA TYR A 46 -1.47 1.10 16.58
C TYR A 46 -2.97 0.90 16.34
N LEU A 47 -3.57 1.67 15.43
CA LEU A 47 -4.91 1.43 14.95
C LEU A 47 -4.95 0.22 14.01
N THR A 48 -6.09 -0.45 13.99
CA THR A 48 -6.37 -1.49 13.00
C THR A 48 -6.72 -0.87 11.64
N PRO A 49 -6.58 -1.61 10.53
CA PRO A 49 -6.94 -1.10 9.21
C PRO A 49 -8.35 -0.50 9.14
N GLU A 50 -9.34 -1.15 9.77
CA GLU A 50 -10.71 -0.65 9.83
C GLU A 50 -10.83 0.66 10.63
N GLN A 51 -10.19 0.73 11.80
CA GLN A 51 -10.17 1.95 12.62
C GLN A 51 -9.46 3.11 11.92
N ALA A 52 -8.34 2.82 11.25
CA ALA A 52 -7.60 3.83 10.49
C ALA A 52 -8.39 4.32 9.28
N HIS A 53 -9.18 3.44 8.64
CA HIS A 53 -10.05 3.81 7.52
C HIS A 53 -11.18 4.77 7.93
N LEU A 54 -11.76 4.54 9.12
CA LEU A 54 -12.81 5.40 9.69
C LEU A 54 -12.29 6.73 10.25
N LYS A 55 -10.97 6.86 10.45
CA LYS A 55 -10.37 8.09 10.97
C LYS A 55 -10.22 9.11 9.85
N HIS A 56 -10.73 10.32 10.08
CA HIS A 56 -10.52 11.46 9.20
C HIS A 56 -9.40 12.36 9.73
N GLY A 57 -8.52 12.85 8.84
CA GLY A 57 -7.39 13.72 9.16
C GLY A 57 -6.03 13.18 8.70
N GLU A 58 -4.98 13.98 8.83
CA GLU A 58 -3.62 13.58 8.42
C GLU A 58 -2.99 12.63 9.45
N LEU A 59 -2.67 11.40 9.02
CA LEU A 59 -1.87 10.47 9.81
C LEU A 59 -0.41 10.95 9.87
N LYS A 60 0.17 10.96 11.08
CA LYS A 60 1.56 11.36 11.28
C LYS A 60 2.50 10.37 10.59
N LYS A 61 3.14 10.82 9.52
CA LYS A 61 4.17 10.04 8.81
C LYS A 61 5.37 9.85 9.74
N ARG A 62 5.63 8.61 10.17
CA ARG A 62 6.81 8.25 10.98
C ARG A 62 8.04 7.87 10.13
N TRP A 63 7.89 7.72 8.82
CA TRP A 63 8.99 7.40 7.93
C TRP A 63 9.72 8.65 7.44
N LYS A 64 11.05 8.56 7.34
CA LYS A 64 11.85 9.61 6.69
C LYS A 64 11.64 9.52 5.17
N PRO A 65 11.42 10.63 4.47
CA PRO A 65 11.37 10.61 3.01
C PRO A 65 12.73 10.14 2.48
N LYS A 66 12.73 9.20 1.52
CA LYS A 66 13.95 8.82 0.81
C LYS A 66 14.43 10.02 0.01
N LYS A 67 15.66 10.49 0.29
CA LYS A 67 16.34 11.50 -0.51
C LYS A 67 17.00 10.81 -1.69
N TYR A 68 16.35 10.85 -2.85
CA TYR A 68 16.99 10.46 -4.10
C TYR A 68 17.91 11.60 -4.54
N LYS A 69 19.13 11.29 -5.00
CA LYS A 69 19.94 12.29 -5.70
C LYS A 69 19.17 12.66 -6.96
N LEU A 70 18.80 13.93 -7.08
CA LEU A 70 18.27 14.45 -8.33
C LEU A 70 19.45 14.50 -9.31
N GLU A 71 19.60 13.47 -10.12
CA GLU A 71 20.51 13.53 -11.26
C GLU A 71 19.90 14.52 -12.24
N LYS A 72 20.56 15.68 -12.38
CA LYS A 72 20.17 16.73 -13.34
C LYS A 72 20.44 16.21 -14.74
N ASN A 73 19.54 15.38 -15.27
CA ASN A 73 19.53 15.09 -16.69
C ASN A 73 18.92 16.30 -17.39
N THR A 74 19.80 17.26 -17.72
CA THR A 74 19.50 18.37 -18.62
C THR A 74 19.33 17.76 -20.02
N THR A 75 18.15 17.23 -20.33
CA THR A 75 17.82 16.89 -21.71
C THR A 75 17.18 18.11 -22.35
N CYS A 76 17.98 18.76 -23.18
CA CYS A 76 17.56 19.75 -24.16
C CYS A 76 16.42 19.20 -25.04
N ILE A 77 15.28 19.88 -25.04
CA ILE A 77 14.45 19.94 -26.25
C ILE A 77 14.55 21.38 -26.71
N ALA A 78 15.19 21.51 -27.86
CA ALA A 78 15.53 22.74 -28.52
C ALA A 78 14.31 23.66 -28.70
N GLN A 79 14.59 24.96 -28.78
CA GLN A 79 13.76 25.92 -29.51
C GLN A 79 13.34 25.35 -30.87
N SER A 80 12.03 25.23 -31.09
CA SER A 80 11.40 25.54 -32.38
C SER A 80 9.87 25.68 -32.23
N GLU A 81 9.42 26.93 -32.35
CA GLU A 81 8.23 27.35 -33.10
C GLU A 81 6.82 26.91 -32.66
N ILE A 82 6.09 27.81 -31.98
CA ILE A 82 4.76 28.27 -32.46
C ILE A 82 4.63 29.77 -32.16
N ALA A 83 5.18 30.60 -33.06
CA ALA A 83 4.69 31.97 -33.24
C ALA A 83 3.73 31.94 -34.44
N ASN A 84 2.44 31.76 -34.18
CA ASN A 84 1.34 32.15 -35.07
C ASN A 84 -0.01 31.82 -34.42
N LEU A 85 -0.65 32.83 -33.83
CA LEU A 85 -2.10 33.07 -33.82
C LEU A 85 -2.41 34.21 -32.83
N GLY A 86 -2.60 35.42 -33.37
CA GLY A 86 -3.00 36.59 -32.58
C GLY A 86 -2.98 37.87 -33.41
N VAL A 87 -4.00 37.99 -34.29
CA VAL A 87 -4.61 39.19 -34.92
C VAL A 87 -3.72 40.40 -35.16
#